data_AF-A0A2Z6QVL9-F1
#
_entry.id   AF-A0A2Z6QVL9-F1
#
_cell.length_a   1.000
_cell.length_b   1.000
_cell.length_c   1.000
_cell.angle_alpha   90.00
_cell.angle_beta   90.00
_cell.angle_gamma   90.00
#
_symmetry.space_group_name_H-M   'P 1'
#
loop_
_entity.id
_entity.type
_entity.pdbx_description
1 polymer ?
#
loop_
_entity_poly.entity_id
_entity_poly.type
_entity_poly.pdbx_seq_one_letter_code
_entity_poly.pdbx_strand_id
1 'polypeptide(L)'
;MRKHGVKIQKAKSKPTMSIVEKYNRTLVEKLFPFQDASDLLTLHLNNRSRAWVKNLSLVIEDINNSITHQLGISLAETIKKEEVFAKPSYSHNGPIGFDEEKLSNNVLVHNLLYPSDLKGRRRRTSDLN
;
A
#
# COMPACT_ATOMS: atom_id res chain seq x y z
N MET A 1 5.66 22.64 20.19
CA MET A 1 5.89 21.80 18.97
C MET A 1 5.15 22.38 17.77
N ARG A 2 5.77 23.25 16.95
CA ARG A 2 5.36 23.59 15.57
C ARG A 2 6.52 24.23 14.77
N LYS A 3 7.74 23.68 14.83
CA LYS A 3 8.89 24.25 14.08
C LYS A 3 8.69 24.23 12.56
N HIS A 4 7.89 23.27 12.07
CA HIS A 4 7.71 23.01 10.63
C HIS A 4 6.28 23.24 10.13
N GLY A 5 5.39 23.86 10.92
CA GLY A 5 4.00 24.11 10.50
C GLY A 5 3.13 22.87 10.26
N VAL A 6 3.60 21.67 10.59
CA VAL A 6 2.88 20.41 10.33
C VAL A 6 1.81 20.14 11.38
N LYS A 7 0.62 19.71 10.92
CA LYS A 7 -0.47 19.22 11.78
C LYS A 7 -0.23 17.75 12.12
N ILE A 8 -0.03 17.46 13.40
CA ILE A 8 0.11 16.08 13.89
C ILE A 8 -1.28 15.51 14.17
N GLN A 9 -1.56 14.33 13.63
CA GLN A 9 -2.78 13.56 13.92
C GLN A 9 -2.38 12.19 14.46
N LYS A 10 -3.10 11.72 15.49
CA LYS A 10 -2.93 10.38 16.04
C LYS A 10 -4.08 9.50 15.59
N ALA A 11 -3.77 8.29 15.12
CA ALA A 11 -4.77 7.30 14.80
C ALA A 11 -5.54 6.88 16.07
N LYS A 12 -6.84 6.65 15.92
CA LYS A 12 -7.72 6.23 17.03
C LYS A 12 -7.91 4.70 17.07
N SER A 13 -7.64 4.01 15.96
CA SER A 13 -7.79 2.56 15.83
C SER A 13 -6.93 2.01 14.69
N LYS A 14 -6.54 0.73 14.75
CA LYS A 14 -5.72 0.08 13.71
C LYS A 14 -6.30 0.17 12.29
N PRO A 15 -7.62 0.03 12.05
CA PRO A 15 -8.18 0.14 10.70
C PRO A 15 -7.92 1.49 10.01
N THR A 16 -7.75 2.57 10.79
CA THR A 16 -7.42 3.89 10.23
C THR A 16 -5.99 3.99 9.71
N MET A 17 -5.15 2.99 10.00
CA MET A 17 -3.76 2.86 9.55
C MET A 17 -3.56 1.67 8.60
N SER A 18 -4.65 1.14 8.00
CA SER A 18 -4.61 -0.07 7.17
C SER A 18 -3.57 -0.01 6.03
N ILE A 19 -3.38 1.16 5.43
CA ILE A 19 -2.36 1.39 4.38
C ILE A 19 -0.94 1.17 4.94
N VAL A 20 -0.65 1.74 6.12
CA VAL A 20 0.65 1.60 6.79
C VAL A 20 0.88 0.15 7.21
N GLU A 21 -0.15 -0.51 7.75
CA GLU A 21 -0.07 -1.92 8.12
C GLU A 21 0.18 -2.83 6.90
N LYS A 22 -0.49 -2.56 5.77
CA LYS A 22 -0.27 -3.28 4.52
C LYS A 22 1.15 -3.08 3.99
N TYR A 23 1.65 -1.84 4.04
CA TYR A 23 3.03 -1.53 3.65
C TYR A 23 4.06 -2.23 4.55
N ASN A 24 3.87 -2.19 5.88
CA ASN A 24 4.73 -2.88 6.84
C ASN A 24 4.79 -4.38 6.56
N ARG A 25 3.64 -5.00 6.25
CA ARG A 25 3.59 -6.40 5.85
C ARG A 25 4.40 -6.67 4.58
N THR A 26 4.25 -5.84 3.55
CA THR A 26 5.03 -5.98 2.30
C THR A 26 6.53 -5.80 2.52
N LEU A 27 6.94 -4.88 3.40
CA LEU A 27 8.34 -4.73 3.80
C LEU A 27 8.88 -6.01 4.46
N VAL A 28 8.14 -6.58 5.41
CA VAL A 28 8.54 -7.82 6.10
C VAL A 28 8.67 -8.97 5.10
N GLU A 29 7.67 -9.16 4.24
CA GLU A 29 7.66 -10.22 3.22
C GLU A 29 8.86 -10.13 2.25
N LYS A 30 9.35 -8.92 1.94
CA LYS A 30 10.53 -8.73 1.08
C LYS A 30 11.86 -8.80 1.85
N LEU A 31 11.90 -8.41 3.13
CA LEU A 31 13.15 -8.29 3.89
C LEU A 31 13.57 -9.56 4.63
N PHE A 32 12.60 -10.27 5.22
CA PHE A 32 12.88 -11.42 6.07
C PHE A 32 13.55 -12.58 5.32
N PRO A 33 13.27 -12.85 4.02
CA PRO A 33 14.01 -13.85 3.27
C PRO A 33 15.54 -13.63 3.26
N PHE A 34 16.01 -12.39 3.23
CA PHE A 34 17.46 -12.09 3.31
C PHE A 34 18.04 -12.41 4.69
N GLN A 35 17.26 -12.13 5.74
CA GLN A 35 17.63 -12.47 7.10
C GLN A 35 17.68 -13.97 7.29
N ASP A 36 16.61 -14.68 6.89
CA ASP A 36 16.48 -16.12 7.01
C ASP A 36 17.61 -16.83 6.25
N ALA A 37 17.91 -16.40 5.02
CA ALA A 37 19.03 -16.95 4.24
C ALA A 37 20.37 -16.72 4.93
N SER A 38 20.61 -15.53 5.49
CA SER A 38 21.84 -15.24 6.22
C SER A 38 21.95 -16.02 7.53
N ASP A 39 20.84 -16.19 8.25
CA ASP A 39 20.80 -16.91 9.52
C ASP A 39 21.04 -18.41 9.30
N LEU A 40 20.50 -19.00 8.22
CA LEU A 40 20.79 -20.39 7.83
C LEU A 40 22.29 -20.62 7.57
N LEU A 41 22.99 -19.67 6.95
CA LEU A 41 24.43 -19.77 6.68
C LEU A 41 25.29 -19.54 7.93
N THR A 42 24.82 -18.71 8.85
CA THR A 42 25.58 -18.28 10.05
C THR A 42 25.17 -18.99 11.33
N LEU A 43 24.26 -19.97 11.24
CA LEU A 43 23.67 -20.70 12.36
C LEU A 43 24.71 -21.32 13.29
N HIS A 44 25.84 -21.80 12.73
CA HIS A 44 26.94 -22.40 13.49
C HIS A 44 27.87 -21.39 14.19
N LEU A 45 27.78 -20.10 13.84
CA LEU A 45 28.69 -19.04 14.32
C LEU A 45 28.15 -18.28 15.54
N ASN A 46 26.93 -18.59 16.01
CA ASN A 46 26.23 -17.86 17.08
C ASN A 46 26.15 -16.33 16.86
N ASN A 47 26.32 -15.88 15.61
CA ASN A 47 26.27 -14.48 15.24
C ASN A 47 24.85 -14.07 14.87
N ARG A 48 24.38 -12.93 15.39
CA ARG A 48 23.11 -12.35 14.97
C ARG A 48 23.28 -11.70 13.61
N SER A 49 22.56 -12.17 12.58
CA SER A 49 22.57 -11.47 11.30
C SER A 49 21.82 -10.14 11.37
N ARG A 50 22.29 -9.17 10.59
CA ARG A 50 21.64 -7.88 10.34
C ARG A 50 21.41 -7.69 8.83
N ALA A 51 21.22 -8.80 8.11
CA ALA A 51 21.05 -8.78 6.67
C ALA A 51 19.81 -7.97 6.27
N TRP A 52 18.72 -8.03 7.03
CA TRP A 52 17.54 -7.20 6.75
C TRP A 52 17.85 -5.69 6.80
N VAL A 53 18.72 -5.23 7.72
CA VAL A 53 19.11 -3.81 7.81
C VAL A 53 19.94 -3.39 6.61
N LYS A 54 20.91 -4.23 6.20
CA LYS A 54 21.77 -3.95 5.04
C LYS A 54 20.97 -3.87 3.73
N ASN A 55 19.95 -4.70 3.60
CA ASN A 55 19.10 -4.77 2.40
C ASN A 55 17.90 -3.80 2.44
N LEU A 56 17.69 -3.08 3.54
CA LEU A 56 16.52 -2.19 3.70
C LEU A 56 16.43 -1.14 2.59
N SER A 57 17.54 -0.46 2.28
CA SER A 57 17.54 0.57 1.24
C SER A 57 17.19 0.00 -0.14
N LEU A 58 17.75 -1.16 -0.48
CA LEU A 58 17.51 -1.84 -1.75
C LEU A 58 16.04 -2.25 -1.90
N VAL A 59 15.44 -2.80 -0.84
CA VAL A 59 14.02 -3.19 -0.84
C VAL A 59 13.10 -1.97 -0.95
N ILE A 60 13.41 -0.87 -0.26
CA ILE A 60 12.61 0.36 -0.36
C ILE A 60 12.70 0.94 -1.78
N GLU A 61 13.89 0.96 -2.37
CA GLU A 61 14.09 1.39 -3.75
C GLU A 61 13.31 0.52 -4.74
N ASP A 62 13.36 -0.81 -4.58
CA ASP A 62 12.59 -1.75 -5.37
C ASP A 62 11.08 -1.50 -5.25
N ILE A 63 10.55 -1.34 -4.03
CA ILE A 63 9.12 -1.05 -3.82
C ILE A 63 8.69 0.26 -4.51
N ASN A 64 9.51 1.30 -4.41
CA ASN A 64 9.17 2.62 -4.96
C ASN A 64 9.23 2.65 -6.50
N ASN A 65 10.14 1.87 -7.09
CA ASN A 65 10.35 1.83 -8.54
C ASN A 65 9.60 0.69 -9.23
N SER A 66 9.08 -0.29 -8.49
CA SER A 66 8.25 -1.36 -9.02
C SER A 66 6.96 -0.82 -9.64
N ILE A 67 6.64 -1.30 -10.83
CA ILE A 67 5.37 -1.00 -11.50
C ILE A 67 4.23 -1.64 -10.70
N THR A 68 3.27 -0.82 -10.27
CA THR A 68 2.10 -1.32 -9.57
C THR A 68 1.10 -1.90 -10.57
N HIS A 69 0.56 -3.08 -10.29
CA HIS A 69 -0.41 -3.73 -11.19
C HIS A 69 -1.66 -2.86 -11.41
N GLN A 70 -2.11 -2.15 -10.37
CA GLN A 70 -3.28 -1.29 -10.42
C GLN A 70 -3.06 -0.04 -11.27
N LEU A 71 -1.93 0.67 -11.13
CA LEU A 71 -1.73 1.94 -11.84
C LEU A 71 -0.98 1.77 -13.17
N GLY A 72 -0.27 0.65 -13.35
CA GLY A 72 0.61 0.43 -14.49
C GLY A 72 1.83 1.35 -14.52
N ILE A 73 2.09 2.09 -13.44
CA ILE A 73 3.25 2.97 -13.25
C ILE A 73 3.87 2.76 -11.86
N SER A 74 5.11 3.21 -11.68
CA SER A 74 5.84 3.13 -10.41
C SER A 74 5.35 4.17 -9.40
N LEU A 75 5.56 3.92 -8.11
CA LEU A 75 5.16 4.87 -7.07
C LEU A 75 5.99 6.16 -7.14
N ALA A 76 7.28 6.06 -7.45
CA ALA A 76 8.18 7.20 -7.59
C ALA A 76 7.74 8.18 -8.70
N GLU A 77 7.13 7.67 -9.75
CA GLU A 77 6.52 8.48 -10.81
C GLU A 77 5.13 8.99 -10.42
N THR A 78 4.33 8.13 -9.79
CA THR A 78 2.96 8.44 -9.34
C THR A 78 2.95 9.63 -8.38
N ILE A 79 3.89 9.69 -7.43
CA ILE A 79 3.90 10.72 -6.38
C ILE A 79 4.11 12.14 -6.95
N LYS A 80 4.65 12.25 -8.17
CA LYS A 80 4.88 13.51 -8.88
C LYS A 80 3.65 13.96 -9.67
N LYS A 81 2.67 13.08 -9.85
CA LYS A 81 1.44 13.35 -10.60
C LYS A 81 0.32 13.73 -9.63
N GLU A 82 -0.51 14.66 -10.05
CA GLU A 82 -1.71 15.05 -9.29
C GLU A 82 -2.78 13.95 -9.37
N GLU A 83 -2.90 13.30 -10.54
CA GLU A 83 -3.90 12.28 -10.82
C GLU A 83 -3.31 11.14 -11.64
N VAL A 84 -3.83 9.93 -11.43
CA VAL A 84 -3.37 8.70 -12.10
C VAL A 84 -4.57 7.80 -12.40
N PHE A 85 -4.58 7.21 -13.59
CA PHE A 85 -5.58 6.23 -13.98
C PHE A 85 -5.30 4.87 -13.33
N ALA A 86 -6.29 4.33 -12.64
CA ALA A 86 -6.20 3.02 -12.00
C ALA A 86 -7.01 1.98 -12.79
N LYS A 87 -6.35 0.87 -13.12
CA LYS A 87 -7.01 -0.33 -13.63
C LYS A 87 -7.84 -0.97 -12.51
N PRO A 88 -9.01 -1.54 -12.84
CA PRO A 88 -9.82 -2.28 -11.88
C PRO A 88 -9.04 -3.47 -11.32
N SER A 89 -9.21 -3.76 -10.04
CA SER A 89 -8.47 -4.83 -9.34
C SER A 89 -8.92 -6.24 -9.73
N TYR A 90 -10.10 -6.40 -10.33
CA TYR A 90 -10.68 -7.66 -10.76
C TYR A 90 -11.37 -7.50 -12.12
N SER A 91 -11.28 -8.52 -12.98
CA SER A 91 -12.15 -8.63 -14.15
C SER A 91 -13.57 -8.91 -13.65
N HIS A 92 -14.49 -7.97 -13.85
CA HIS A 92 -15.86 -8.11 -13.40
C HIS A 92 -16.60 -9.15 -14.29
N ASN A 93 -16.88 -10.33 -13.74
CA ASN A 93 -17.63 -11.42 -14.38
C ASN A 93 -18.99 -11.65 -13.66
N GLY A 94 -19.75 -10.59 -13.41
CA GLY A 94 -21.09 -10.68 -12.81
C GLY A 94 -22.14 -10.00 -13.69
N PRO A 95 -23.42 -10.46 -13.68
CA PRO A 95 -24.50 -9.69 -14.25
C PRO A 95 -24.64 -8.39 -13.44
N ILE A 96 -24.51 -7.26 -14.14
CA ILE A 96 -24.76 -5.93 -13.58
C ILE A 96 -26.15 -5.96 -12.93
N GLY A 97 -26.20 -5.77 -11.60
CA GLY A 97 -27.43 -5.37 -10.94
C GLY A 97 -27.84 -4.05 -11.55
N PHE A 98 -29.07 -3.98 -12.05
CA PHE A 98 -29.63 -2.96 -12.96
C PHE A 98 -29.39 -1.48 -12.56
N ASP A 99 -28.94 -1.22 -11.32
CA ASP A 99 -28.86 0.11 -10.71
C ASP A 99 -27.47 0.52 -10.19
N GLU A 100 -26.39 -0.26 -10.42
CA GLU A 100 -25.03 0.19 -10.04
C GLU A 100 -24.35 0.95 -11.18
N GLU A 101 -24.14 2.27 -10.99
CA GLU A 101 -23.37 3.09 -11.92
C GLU A 101 -21.92 2.60 -11.99
N LYS A 102 -21.58 1.97 -13.11
CA LYS A 102 -20.22 1.56 -13.44
C LYS A 102 -19.35 2.81 -13.55
N LEU A 103 -18.34 2.93 -12.69
CA LEU A 103 -17.28 3.93 -12.88
C LEU A 103 -16.66 3.71 -14.26
N SER A 104 -16.71 4.74 -15.11
CA SER A 104 -16.17 4.63 -16.46
C SER A 104 -14.66 4.37 -16.40
N ASN A 105 -14.13 3.61 -17.37
CA ASN A 105 -12.72 3.24 -17.40
C ASN A 105 -11.76 4.45 -17.45
N ASN A 106 -12.28 5.65 -17.73
CA ASN A 106 -11.53 6.90 -17.85
C ASN A 106 -11.90 7.94 -16.77
N VAL A 107 -12.50 7.52 -15.65
CA VAL A 107 -12.76 8.45 -14.54
C VAL A 107 -11.43 8.75 -13.82
N LEU A 108 -11.12 10.04 -13.68
CA LEU A 108 -10.03 10.54 -12.84
C LEU A 108 -10.39 10.23 -11.39
N VAL A 109 -9.63 9.35 -10.75
CA VAL A 109 -9.86 8.97 -9.35
C VAL A 109 -8.90 9.76 -8.48
N HIS A 110 -9.44 10.57 -7.56
CA HIS A 110 -8.62 11.28 -6.59
C HIS A 110 -7.94 10.29 -5.63
N ASN A 111 -6.62 10.40 -5.53
CA ASN A 111 -5.76 9.44 -4.83
C ASN A 111 -5.71 9.63 -3.30
N LEU A 112 -6.65 10.39 -2.73
CA LEU A 112 -6.69 10.73 -1.31
C LEU A 112 -8.12 10.58 -0.78
N LEU A 113 -8.27 9.74 0.25
CA LEU A 113 -9.48 9.62 1.04
C LEU A 113 -9.86 11.01 1.58
N TYR A 114 -10.89 11.63 0.99
CA TYR A 114 -11.32 12.96 1.41
C TYR A 114 -12.18 12.79 2.67
N PRO A 115 -12.16 13.75 3.63
CA PRO A 115 -12.98 13.65 4.84
C PRO A 115 -14.50 13.51 4.56
N SER A 116 -14.97 13.90 3.38
CA SER A 116 -16.34 13.72 2.91
C SER A 116 -16.74 12.27 2.69
N ASP A 117 -15.77 11.38 2.43
CA ASP A 117 -16.01 9.95 2.18
C ASP A 117 -16.39 9.17 3.46
N LEU A 118 -16.30 9.82 4.62
CA LEU A 118 -16.73 9.29 5.92
C LEU A 118 -18.25 9.34 6.13
N LYS A 119 -19.01 10.03 5.27
CA LYS A 119 -20.48 10.15 5.36
C LYS A 119 -21.20 9.19 4.41
N GLY A 120 -20.97 7.89 4.55
CA GLY A 120 -21.67 6.86 3.79
C GLY A 120 -22.12 5.71 4.68
N ARG A 121 -23.38 5.72 5.11
CA ARG A 121 -24.02 4.65 5.90
C ARG A 121 -24.45 3.46 5.01
N ARG A 122 -23.65 3.12 4.00
CA ARG A 122 -23.86 1.98 3.10
C ARG A 122 -22.61 1.10 3.13
N ARG A 123 -22.84 -0.22 3.22
CA ARG A 123 -21.81 -1.26 3.34
C ARG A 123 -20.68 -1.02 2.34
N ARG A 124 -19.43 -1.23 2.76
CA ARG A 124 -18.28 -1.04 1.90
C ARG A 124 -18.11 -2.28 1.04
N THR A 125 -17.61 -2.10 -0.18
CA THR A 125 -17.20 -3.15 -1.12
C THR A 125 -16.13 -4.10 -0.54
N SER A 126 -15.55 -3.80 0.63
CA SER A 126 -14.59 -4.63 1.37
C SER A 126 -15.19 -5.43 2.53
N ASP A 127 -16.51 -5.38 2.74
CA ASP A 127 -17.19 -6.29 3.66
C ASP A 127 -17.19 -7.70 3.02
N LEU A 128 -16.34 -8.59 3.53
CA LEU A 128 -16.43 -10.03 3.27
C LEU A 128 -17.67 -10.58 3.98
N ASN A 129 -18.37 -11.52 3.36
CA ASN A 129 -19.37 -12.35 4.04
C ASN A 129 -18.77 -13.08 5.23
#